data_AF-A0A7K2QLK9-F1
#
_entry.id   AF-A0A7K2QLK9-F1
#
_cell.length_a   1.000
_cell.length_b   1.000
_cell.length_c   1.000
_cell.angle_alpha   90.00
_cell.angle_beta   90.00
_cell.angle_gamma   90.00
#
_symmetry.space_group_name_H-M   'P 1'
#
loop_
_entity.id
_entity.type
_entity.pdbx_description
1 polymer ?
#
loop_
_entity_poly.entity_id
_entity_poly.type
_entity_poly.pdbx_seq_one_letter_code
_entity_poly.pdbx_strand_id
1 'polypeptide(L)'
;MSRELREPNEKLGAVLALAGISNAGLARRVNDLGAQRGLTLRYDKTSVARWVSKGMVPQGAAPHLIAAAIGAKLGRPVPLHEIGLADADPAPEVGLAFPRDVGEAVRSATDLYRLDLAGRRGGTGGGGGIWQSLAGSFAVSAYATPASRWLISPADGSVAREPAAPSRAAAA
;
A
#
# COMPACT_ATOMS: atom_id res chain seq x y z
N MET A 1 -28.42 -7.87 4.34
CA MET A 1 -27.39 -7.04 3.70
C MET A 1 -27.34 -7.43 2.23
N SER A 2 -27.85 -6.57 1.36
CA SER A 2 -27.92 -6.79 -0.08
C SER A 2 -26.50 -6.90 -0.63
N ARG A 3 -26.16 -8.04 -1.22
CA ARG A 3 -24.90 -8.21 -1.95
C ARG A 3 -25.00 -7.33 -3.20
N GLU A 4 -24.54 -6.09 -3.12
CA GLU A 4 -24.33 -5.27 -4.31
C GLU A 4 -23.46 -6.07 -5.27
N LEU A 5 -24.05 -6.46 -6.39
CA LEU A 5 -23.35 -7.14 -7.46
C LEU A 5 -22.45 -6.09 -8.11
N ARG A 6 -21.22 -5.97 -7.61
CA ARG A 6 -20.18 -5.18 -8.27
C ARG A 6 -20.01 -5.67 -9.71
N GLU A 7 -19.83 -4.71 -10.62
CA GLU A 7 -19.54 -4.98 -12.02
C GLU A 7 -18.24 -5.80 -12.16
N PRO A 8 -18.08 -6.57 -13.24
CA PRO A 8 -16.83 -7.27 -13.52
C PRO A 8 -15.62 -6.32 -13.51
N ASN A 9 -14.50 -6.77 -12.93
CA ASN A 9 -13.25 -6.03 -12.97
C ASN A 9 -12.54 -6.26 -14.31
N GLU A 10 -12.97 -5.53 -15.33
CA GLU A 10 -12.41 -5.60 -16.68
C GLU A 10 -10.94 -5.19 -16.72
N LYS A 11 -10.53 -4.23 -15.87
CA LYS A 11 -9.14 -3.78 -15.74
C LYS A 11 -8.21 -4.93 -15.35
N LEU A 12 -8.56 -5.69 -14.31
CA LEU A 12 -7.79 -6.86 -13.90
C LEU A 12 -7.75 -7.91 -15.01
N GLY A 13 -8.88 -8.17 -15.68
CA GLY A 13 -8.93 -9.10 -16.82
C GLY A 13 -7.98 -8.71 -17.96
N ALA A 14 -8.00 -7.43 -18.36
CA ALA A 14 -7.16 -6.89 -19.42
C ALA A 14 -5.67 -7.00 -19.07
N VAL A 15 -5.28 -6.62 -17.85
CA VAL A 15 -3.89 -6.68 -17.40
C VAL A 15 -3.38 -8.11 -17.31
N LEU A 16 -4.21 -9.07 -16.88
CA LEU A 16 -3.83 -10.49 -16.88
C LEU A 16 -3.59 -11.03 -18.29
N ALA A 17 -4.43 -10.64 -19.26
CA ALA A 17 -4.25 -10.98 -20.67
C ALA A 17 -2.95 -10.38 -21.23
N LEU A 18 -2.70 -9.10 -20.98
CA LEU A 18 -1.46 -8.42 -21.39
C LEU A 18 -0.22 -9.07 -20.79
N ALA A 19 -0.26 -9.47 -19.52
CA ALA A 19 0.85 -10.13 -18.84
C ALA A 19 1.02 -11.62 -19.23
N GLY A 20 0.06 -12.19 -19.98
CA GLY A 20 0.03 -13.63 -20.28
C GLY A 20 -0.04 -14.50 -19.01
N ILE A 21 -0.72 -14.04 -17.97
CA ILE A 21 -0.88 -14.76 -16.70
C ILE A 21 -2.22 -15.49 -16.69
N SER A 22 -2.20 -16.80 -16.48
CA SER A 22 -3.41 -17.58 -16.20
C SER A 22 -3.91 -17.37 -14.77
N ASN A 23 -5.21 -17.57 -14.53
CA ASN A 23 -5.82 -17.48 -13.19
C ASN A 23 -5.13 -18.38 -12.16
N ALA A 24 -4.80 -19.62 -12.55
CA ALA A 24 -4.06 -20.55 -11.70
C ALA A 24 -2.64 -20.05 -11.41
N GLY A 25 -1.97 -19.49 -12.43
CA GLY A 25 -0.63 -18.91 -12.29
C GLY A 25 -0.59 -17.68 -11.39
N LEU A 26 -1.62 -16.82 -11.45
CA LEU A 26 -1.76 -15.68 -10.54
C LEU A 26 -1.97 -16.17 -9.12
N ALA A 27 -2.92 -17.07 -8.90
CA ALA A 27 -3.25 -17.60 -7.57
C ALA A 27 -2.00 -18.19 -6.88
N ARG A 28 -1.22 -18.98 -7.62
CA ARG A 28 0.06 -19.53 -7.13
C ARG A 28 1.03 -18.42 -6.72
N ARG A 29 1.30 -17.45 -7.60
CA ARG A 29 2.22 -16.33 -7.29
C ARG A 29 1.76 -15.50 -6.10
N VAL A 30 0.46 -15.24 -5.97
CA VAL A 30 -0.10 -14.50 -4.83
C VAL A 30 0.11 -15.27 -3.52
N ASN A 31 -0.13 -16.58 -3.53
CA ASN A 31 0.13 -17.41 -2.35
C ASN A 31 1.62 -17.49 -2.02
N ASP A 32 2.49 -17.62 -3.03
CA ASP A 32 3.95 -17.67 -2.85
C ASP A 32 4.48 -16.36 -2.25
N LEU A 33 4.03 -15.21 -2.76
CA LEU A 33 4.37 -13.89 -2.21
C LEU A 33 3.78 -13.71 -0.80
N GLY A 34 2.57 -14.22 -0.55
CA GLY A 34 1.96 -14.22 0.78
C GLY A 34 2.80 -15.01 1.77
N ALA A 35 3.24 -16.21 1.40
CA ALA A 35 4.07 -17.08 2.23
C ALA A 35 5.42 -16.43 2.56
N GLN A 36 6.05 -15.75 1.59
CA GLN A 36 7.28 -14.96 1.82
C GLN A 36 7.09 -13.84 2.85
N ARG A 37 5.87 -13.32 2.99
CA ARG A 37 5.48 -12.31 3.99
C ARG A 37 4.90 -12.92 5.28
N GLY A 38 4.99 -14.25 5.44
CA GLY A 38 4.46 -14.96 6.61
C GLY A 38 2.93 -15.07 6.65
N LEU A 39 2.25 -14.84 5.53
CA LEU A 39 0.79 -14.93 5.42
C LEU A 39 0.38 -16.33 4.95
N THR A 40 -0.63 -16.91 5.58
CA THR A 40 -1.22 -18.18 5.13
C THR A 40 -2.39 -17.91 4.19
N LEU A 41 -2.13 -17.87 2.89
CA LEU A 41 -3.14 -17.65 1.84
C LEU A 41 -3.43 -18.94 1.06
N ARG A 42 -4.69 -19.14 0.67
CA ARG A 42 -5.15 -20.32 -0.08
C ARG A 42 -6.01 -19.94 -1.27
N TYR A 43 -5.53 -19.02 -2.09
CA TYR A 43 -6.24 -18.65 -3.32
C TYR A 43 -6.05 -19.71 -4.40
N ASP A 44 -7.08 -19.87 -5.22
CA ASP A 44 -7.12 -20.80 -6.36
C ASP A 44 -7.57 -20.08 -7.63
N LYS A 45 -7.61 -20.82 -8.76
CA LYS A 45 -8.08 -20.28 -10.04
C LYS A 45 -9.49 -19.69 -9.95
N THR A 46 -10.34 -20.25 -9.09
CA THR A 46 -11.74 -19.85 -8.91
C THR A 46 -11.83 -18.51 -8.18
N SER A 47 -10.98 -18.31 -7.18
CA SER A 47 -10.82 -17.05 -6.45
C SER A 47 -10.50 -15.93 -7.42
N VAL A 48 -9.48 -16.13 -8.26
CA VAL A 48 -9.09 -15.16 -9.30
C VAL A 48 -10.20 -14.92 -10.31
N ALA A 49 -10.85 -15.99 -10.79
CA ALA A 49 -11.97 -15.86 -11.70
C ALA A 49 -13.11 -15.02 -11.10
N ARG A 50 -13.37 -15.11 -9.80
CA ARG A 50 -14.38 -14.30 -9.11
C ARG A 50 -13.95 -12.83 -8.94
N TRP A 51 -12.66 -12.55 -8.76
CA TRP A 51 -12.16 -11.17 -8.74
C TRP A 51 -12.40 -10.47 -10.08
N VAL A 52 -12.16 -11.18 -11.19
CA VAL A 52 -12.38 -10.67 -12.54
C VAL A 52 -13.87 -10.63 -12.87
N SER A 53 -14.56 -11.76 -12.87
CA SER A 53 -15.94 -11.86 -13.39
C SER A 53 -17.02 -11.27 -12.50
N LYS A 54 -16.79 -11.21 -11.18
CA LYS A 54 -17.79 -10.75 -10.20
C LYS A 54 -17.38 -9.47 -9.47
N GLY A 55 -16.28 -8.84 -9.88
CA GLY A 55 -15.73 -7.65 -9.22
C GLY A 55 -15.44 -7.86 -7.73
N MET A 56 -15.21 -9.11 -7.29
CA MET A 56 -14.94 -9.36 -5.87
C MET A 56 -13.61 -8.74 -5.49
N VAL A 57 -13.63 -7.88 -4.47
CA VAL A 57 -12.41 -7.25 -3.96
C VAL A 57 -11.73 -8.23 -2.98
N PRO A 58 -10.51 -8.71 -3.27
CA PRO A 58 -9.75 -9.52 -2.33
C PRO A 58 -9.41 -8.69 -1.08
N GLN A 59 -9.38 -9.34 0.08
CA GLN A 59 -9.24 -8.66 1.37
C GLN A 59 -7.79 -8.66 1.87
N GLY A 60 -7.48 -7.75 2.79
CA GLY A 60 -6.18 -7.64 3.44
C GLY A 60 -5.05 -7.35 2.45
N ALA A 61 -3.95 -8.13 2.53
CA ALA A 61 -2.76 -7.95 1.71
C ALA A 61 -2.94 -8.26 0.21
N ALA A 62 -3.99 -9.02 -0.13
CA ALA A 62 -4.11 -9.66 -1.43
C ALA A 62 -4.15 -8.70 -2.64
N PRO A 63 -4.83 -7.53 -2.63
CA PRO A 63 -4.75 -6.55 -3.71
C PRO A 63 -3.31 -6.17 -4.07
N HIS A 64 -2.48 -5.93 -3.06
CA HIS A 64 -1.08 -5.55 -3.22
C HIS A 64 -0.21 -6.71 -3.69
N LEU A 65 -0.49 -7.93 -3.23
CA LEU A 65 0.18 -9.15 -3.73
C LEU A 65 -0.16 -9.43 -5.19
N ILE A 66 -1.40 -9.15 -5.62
CA ILE A 66 -1.82 -9.24 -7.02
C ILE A 66 -1.03 -8.24 -7.88
N ALA A 67 -1.01 -6.97 -7.45
CA ALA A 67 -0.23 -5.92 -8.11
C ALA A 67 1.26 -6.29 -8.23
N ALA A 68 1.87 -6.79 -7.16
CA ALA A 68 3.26 -7.24 -7.16
C ALA A 68 3.50 -8.44 -8.10
N ALA A 69 2.61 -9.43 -8.09
CA ALA A 69 2.73 -10.61 -8.96
C ALA A 69 2.64 -10.25 -10.45
N ILE A 70 1.74 -9.32 -10.79
CA ILE A 70 1.58 -8.81 -12.17
C ILE A 70 2.79 -7.95 -12.53
N GLY A 71 3.20 -7.03 -11.66
CA GLY A 71 4.33 -6.14 -11.91
C GLY A 71 5.64 -6.90 -12.12
N ALA A 72 5.88 -7.96 -11.35
CA ALA A 72 7.03 -8.85 -11.55
C ALA A 72 7.02 -9.53 -12.92
N LYS A 73 5.84 -9.84 -13.48
CA LYS A 73 5.72 -10.43 -14.82
C LYS A 73 5.88 -9.40 -15.93
N LEU A 74 5.39 -8.18 -15.73
CA LEU A 74 5.47 -7.09 -16.69
C LEU A 74 6.82 -6.34 -16.66
N GLY A 75 7.64 -6.55 -15.63
CA GLY A 75 8.92 -5.86 -15.46
C GLY A 75 8.78 -4.39 -15.04
N ARG A 76 7.60 -3.97 -14.56
CA ARG A 76 7.35 -2.62 -14.05
C ARG A 76 6.40 -2.63 -12.87
N PRO A 77 6.41 -1.61 -12.00
CA PRO A 77 5.38 -1.42 -10.98
C PRO A 77 3.99 -1.29 -11.61
N VAL A 78 2.99 -1.91 -10.97
CA VAL A 78 1.57 -1.85 -11.36
C VAL A 78 0.78 -1.31 -10.18
N PRO A 79 0.22 -0.10 -10.23
CA PRO A 79 -0.57 0.47 -9.15
C PRO A 79 -1.98 -0.15 -9.10
N LEU A 80 -2.62 -0.11 -7.91
CA LEU A 80 -3.94 -0.72 -7.70
C LEU A 80 -5.05 -0.18 -8.61
N HIS A 81 -5.01 1.11 -8.96
CA HIS A 81 -5.99 1.72 -9.86
C HIS A 81 -5.93 1.17 -11.29
N GLU A 82 -4.75 0.69 -11.72
CA GLU A 82 -4.54 0.10 -13.05
C GLU A 82 -5.22 -1.28 -13.15
N ILE A 83 -5.31 -2.00 -12.03
CA ILE A 83 -5.98 -3.31 -11.94
C ILE A 83 -7.38 -3.24 -11.33
N GLY A 84 -7.96 -2.05 -11.21
CA GLY A 84 -9.32 -1.86 -10.69
C GLY A 84 -9.50 -2.21 -9.21
N LEU A 85 -8.44 -2.08 -8.40
CA LEU A 85 -8.44 -2.35 -6.97
C LEU A 85 -8.09 -1.11 -6.13
N ALA A 86 -8.30 0.10 -6.66
CA ALA A 86 -7.95 1.36 -5.97
C ALA A 86 -8.61 1.49 -4.59
N ASP A 87 -9.87 1.11 -4.46
CA ASP A 87 -10.62 1.17 -3.20
C ASP A 87 -10.11 0.18 -2.13
N ALA A 88 -9.20 -0.73 -2.52
CA ALA A 88 -8.59 -1.69 -1.62
C ALA A 88 -7.26 -1.19 -1.03
N ASP A 89 -6.87 0.04 -1.36
CA ASP A 89 -5.74 0.72 -0.73
C ASP A 89 -6.17 1.26 0.65
N PRO A 90 -5.65 0.71 1.76
CA PRO A 90 -6.04 1.16 3.09
C PRO A 90 -5.55 2.59 3.39
N ALA A 91 -4.58 3.12 2.63
CA ALA A 91 -4.26 4.55 2.54
C ALA A 91 -2.98 4.75 1.70
N PRO A 92 -3.06 5.28 0.46
CA PRO A 92 -1.86 5.61 -0.29
C PRO A 92 -1.07 6.79 0.31
N GLU A 93 -1.71 7.62 1.14
CA GLU A 93 -1.17 8.90 1.59
C GLU A 93 -1.00 9.04 3.11
N VAL A 94 -1.62 8.17 3.91
CA VAL A 94 -1.52 8.25 5.37
C VAL A 94 -0.09 7.87 5.76
N GLY A 95 0.66 8.85 6.28
CA GLY A 95 2.10 8.77 6.56
C GLY A 95 3.02 9.38 5.51
N LEU A 96 2.50 9.69 4.31
CA LEU A 96 3.24 10.46 3.30
C LEU A 96 2.86 11.95 3.32
N ALA A 97 1.77 12.36 3.97
CA ALA A 97 1.35 13.76 3.99
C ALA A 97 2.32 14.73 4.70
N PHE A 98 3.16 14.26 5.64
CA PHE A 98 4.07 15.07 6.48
C PHE A 98 3.49 16.44 6.91
N PRO A 99 2.40 16.44 7.71
CA PRO A 99 1.75 17.67 8.15
C PRO A 99 2.68 18.56 8.98
N ARG A 100 2.51 19.89 8.87
CA ARG A 100 3.35 20.89 9.55
C ARG A 100 2.75 21.35 10.88
N ASP A 101 1.43 21.36 10.98
CA ASP A 101 0.72 21.60 12.24
C ASP A 101 0.91 20.41 13.18
N VAL A 102 1.31 20.68 14.42
CA VAL A 102 1.52 19.64 15.45
C VAL A 102 0.23 18.84 15.68
N GLY A 103 -0.92 19.51 15.71
CA GLY A 103 -2.21 18.85 15.90
C GLY A 103 -2.51 17.86 14.78
N GLU A 104 -2.26 18.25 13.53
CA GLU A 104 -2.41 17.41 12.35
C GLU A 104 -1.42 16.25 12.34
N ALA A 105 -0.16 16.49 12.72
CA ALA A 105 0.84 15.43 12.88
C ALA A 105 0.41 14.35 13.87
N VAL A 106 -0.14 14.75 15.03
CA VAL A 106 -0.66 13.82 16.03
C VAL A 106 -1.86 13.05 15.48
N ARG A 107 -2.77 13.70 14.74
CA ARG A 107 -3.91 13.01 14.08
C ARG A 107 -3.42 11.97 13.08
N SER A 108 -2.50 12.34 12.18
CA SER A 108 -1.94 11.41 11.20
C SER A 108 -1.20 10.24 11.85
N ALA A 109 -0.40 10.47 12.89
CA ALA A 109 0.27 9.41 13.65
C ALA A 109 -0.73 8.46 14.33
N THR A 110 -1.84 9.01 14.84
CA THR A 110 -2.90 8.22 15.45
C THR A 110 -3.63 7.37 14.41
N ASP A 111 -3.91 7.92 13.24
CA ASP A 111 -4.56 7.18 12.15
C ASP A 111 -3.66 6.08 11.61
N LEU A 112 -2.35 6.34 11.43
CA LEU A 112 -1.34 5.33 11.13
C LEU A 112 -1.37 4.17 12.15
N TYR A 113 -1.42 4.49 13.44
CA TYR A 113 -1.45 3.50 14.51
C TYR A 113 -2.74 2.68 14.50
N ARG A 114 -3.90 3.33 14.34
CA ARG A 114 -5.20 2.65 14.23
C ARG A 114 -5.25 1.71 13.03
N LEU A 115 -4.71 2.15 11.90
CA LEU A 115 -4.64 1.34 10.69
C LEU A 115 -3.77 0.10 10.95
N ASP A 116 -2.61 0.23 11.60
CA ASP A 116 -1.75 -0.91 11.98
C ASP A 116 -2.52 -1.93 12.84
N LEU A 117 -3.23 -1.43 13.86
CA LEU A 117 -4.04 -2.26 14.75
C LEU A 117 -5.21 -2.96 14.06
N ALA A 118 -5.84 -2.31 13.08
CA ALA A 118 -6.93 -2.90 12.31
C ALA A 118 -6.44 -4.09 11.48
N GLY A 119 -5.24 -3.99 10.89
CA GLY A 119 -4.59 -5.09 10.17
C GLY A 119 -4.33 -6.32 11.04
N ARG A 120 -3.91 -6.11 12.29
CA ARG A 120 -3.64 -7.22 13.23
C ARG A 120 -4.90 -8.02 13.60
N ARG A 121 -6.09 -7.41 13.54
CA ARG A 121 -7.37 -8.07 13.91
C ARG A 121 -8.03 -8.80 12.74
N GLY A 122 -7.77 -8.39 11.50
CA GLY A 122 -8.42 -8.93 10.29
C GLY A 122 -7.65 -10.06 9.58
N GLY A 123 -6.42 -10.36 9.99
CA GLY A 123 -5.56 -11.34 9.33
C GLY A 123 -5.75 -12.78 9.81
N THR A 124 -6.09 -13.69 8.91
CA THR A 124 -5.99 -15.14 9.15
C THR A 124 -4.52 -15.56 9.17
N GLY A 125 -3.93 -15.65 10.36
CA GLY A 125 -2.66 -16.33 10.62
C GLY A 125 -1.42 -15.54 10.20
N GLY A 126 -0.81 -14.86 11.18
CA GLY A 126 0.46 -14.15 11.07
C GLY A 126 0.37 -12.80 11.78
N GLY A 127 0.97 -12.67 12.97
CA GLY A 127 0.87 -11.51 13.86
C GLY A 127 1.58 -10.23 13.37
N GLY A 128 1.46 -9.90 12.08
CA GLY A 128 1.97 -8.67 11.48
C GLY A 128 0.88 -7.61 11.36
N GLY A 129 1.25 -6.35 11.55
CA GLY A 129 0.35 -5.22 11.27
C GLY A 129 0.16 -5.00 9.75
N ILE A 130 -0.68 -4.04 9.36
CA ILE A 130 -0.95 -3.77 7.92
C ILE A 130 0.35 -3.56 7.13
N TRP A 131 1.36 -2.97 7.77
CA TRP A 131 2.57 -2.51 7.10
C TRP A 131 3.48 -3.67 6.69
N GLN A 132 3.48 -4.79 7.42
CA GLN A 132 4.13 -6.03 6.97
C GLN A 132 3.46 -6.59 5.71
N SER A 133 2.14 -6.46 5.60
CA SER A 133 1.38 -6.89 4.43
C SER A 133 1.64 -5.99 3.21
N LEU A 134 1.89 -4.70 3.44
CA LEU A 134 2.15 -3.70 2.40
C LEU A 134 3.62 -3.60 1.97
N ALA A 135 4.57 -4.09 2.77
CA ALA A 135 5.99 -4.04 2.48
C ALA A 135 6.32 -4.62 1.08
N GLY A 136 6.87 -3.77 0.20
CA GLY A 136 7.16 -4.09 -1.20
C GLY A 136 6.11 -3.63 -2.23
N SER A 137 5.11 -2.87 -1.80
CA SER A 137 4.02 -2.38 -2.67
C SER A 137 4.07 -0.88 -2.96
N PHE A 138 5.01 -0.15 -2.33
CA PHE A 138 5.23 1.27 -2.58
C PHE A 138 6.17 1.48 -3.77
N ALA A 139 5.72 2.23 -4.77
CA ALA A 139 6.59 2.72 -5.82
C ALA A 139 7.48 3.85 -5.27
N VAL A 140 8.78 3.87 -5.62
CA VAL A 140 9.71 4.95 -5.22
C VAL A 140 9.19 6.32 -5.65
N SER A 141 8.47 6.40 -6.78
CA SER A 141 7.84 7.63 -7.26
C SER A 141 6.80 8.22 -6.30
N ALA A 142 6.16 7.40 -5.46
CA ALA A 142 5.21 7.89 -4.45
C ALA A 142 5.88 8.83 -3.43
N TYR A 143 7.20 8.74 -3.25
CA TYR A 143 7.96 9.61 -2.35
C TYR A 143 8.30 10.98 -2.97
N ALA A 144 8.13 11.20 -4.27
CA ALA A 144 8.58 12.43 -4.92
C ALA A 144 7.86 13.69 -4.39
N THR A 145 6.53 13.65 -4.34
CA THR A 145 5.71 14.75 -3.78
C THR A 145 5.96 14.98 -2.29
N PRO A 146 5.95 13.96 -1.41
CA PRO A 146 6.18 14.20 0.01
C PRO A 146 7.62 14.65 0.32
N ALA A 147 8.63 14.10 -0.36
CA ALA A 147 10.02 14.56 -0.21
C ALA A 147 10.21 16.01 -0.68
N SER A 148 9.64 16.37 -1.84
CA SER A 148 9.70 17.75 -2.33
C SER A 148 9.00 18.71 -1.37
N ARG A 149 7.78 18.37 -0.91
CA ARG A 149 7.05 19.18 0.09
C ARG A 149 7.83 19.34 1.39
N TRP A 150 8.49 18.29 1.86
CA TRP A 150 9.31 18.33 3.06
C TRP A 150 10.48 19.32 2.92
N LEU A 151 11.16 19.29 1.77
CA LEU A 151 12.31 20.15 1.46
C LEU A 151 11.95 21.63 1.28
N ILE A 152 10.81 21.93 0.65
CA ILE A 152 10.48 23.31 0.25
C ILE A 152 9.55 24.03 1.23
N SER A 153 8.86 23.30 2.10
CA SER A 153 7.93 23.90 3.07
C SER A 153 8.66 24.21 4.38
N PRO A 154 8.48 25.40 4.98
CA PRO A 154 9.05 25.76 6.29
C PRO A 154 8.33 25.07 7.45
N ALA A 155 9.05 24.85 8.56
CA ALA A 155 8.49 24.22 9.76
C ALA A 155 7.45 25.15 10.41
N ASP A 156 6.54 24.59 11.20
CA ASP A 156 5.65 25.42 12.01
C ASP A 156 6.50 26.32 12.91
N GLY A 157 6.31 27.63 12.77
CA GLY A 157 7.11 28.64 13.44
C GLY A 157 7.01 28.58 14.97
N SER A 158 5.96 27.97 15.51
CA SER A 158 5.80 27.75 16.95
C SER A 158 6.78 26.71 17.52
N VAL A 159 7.28 25.80 16.68
CA VAL A 159 8.17 24.70 17.06
C VAL A 159 9.52 24.71 16.34
N ALA A 160 9.70 25.60 15.36
CA ALA A 160 10.94 25.76 14.61
C ALA A 160 12.12 26.05 15.55
N ARG A 161 13.18 25.25 15.43
CA ARG A 161 14.46 25.49 16.12
C ARG A 161 15.41 26.12 15.11
N GLU A 162 15.86 27.34 15.38
CA GLU A 162 16.97 27.89 14.62
C GLU A 162 18.24 27.09 14.92
N PRO A 163 19.06 26.75 13.90
CA PRO A 163 20.35 26.16 14.14
C PRO A 163 21.20 27.16 14.94
N ALA A 164 21.69 26.73 16.11
CA ALA A 164 22.58 27.55 16.91
C ALA A 164 23.80 27.94 16.08
N ALA A 165 24.09 29.25 15.99
CA ALA A 165 25.26 29.74 15.29
C ALA A 165 26.53 29.06 15.85
N PRO A 166 27.46 28.60 14.99
CA PRO A 166 28.70 28.00 15.47
C PRO A 166 29.41 29.01 16.37
N SER A 167 29.71 28.62 17.61
CA SER A 167 30.42 29.53 18.51
C SER A 167 31.78 29.80 17.90
N ARG A 168 32.06 31.07 17.62
CA ARG A 168 33.40 31.53 17.26
C ARG A 168 34.24 31.36 18.51
N ALA A 169 34.87 30.20 18.66
CA ALA A 169 35.96 30.03 19.60
C ALA A 169 37.02 31.08 19.25
N ALA A 170 37.19 32.06 20.13
CA ALA A 170 38.20 33.09 20.01
C ALA A 170 39.57 32.41 19.96
N ALA A 171 40.23 32.49 18.80
CA ALA A 171 41.66 32.25 18.71
C ALA A 171 42.34 33.40 19.44
N ALA A 172 42.94 33.08 20.59
CA ALA A 172 43.88 33.93 21.31
C ALA A 172 45.29 33.73 20.73
#